data_AF-A0A2A5X6I3-F1
#
_entry.id   AF-A0A2A5X6I3-F1
#
_cell.length_a   1.000
_cell.length_b   1.000
_cell.length_c   1.000
_cell.angle_alpha   90.00
_cell.angle_beta   90.00
_cell.angle_gamma   90.00
#
_symmetry.space_group_name_H-M   'P 1'
#
loop_
_entity.id
_entity.type
_entity.pdbx_description
1 polymer ?
#
loop_
_entity_poly.entity_id
_entity_poly.type
_entity_poly.pdbx_seq_one_letter_code
_entity_poly.pdbx_strand_id
1 'polypeptide(L)'
;MIVLGISISFYVEKQNAIAYKNELKMESLLKLKNNLLSELEGFHFDYEIHSTANKYADILYYRGLQLYQTNKDSLGFYLSYVRNANTVFVENDEEYSALVNSGLIELIENRNLVSLLQKKYTDQKWYEKNNQLLLDLYLTDKRLDPFFESKNRRNHKGVVGYWTAYKPNKRYLNDEEINRVSETGLMHSLYSNLIKRAIIQDSLLIKEIDKELIN
;
A
#
# COMPACT_ATOMS: atom_id res chain seq x y z
N MET A 1 -53.42 19.06 -28.08
CA MET A 1 -52.03 19.19 -28.57
C MET A 1 -51.05 19.70 -27.52
N ILE A 2 -51.39 20.68 -26.67
CA ILE A 2 -50.48 21.24 -25.65
C ILE A 2 -49.95 20.17 -24.67
N VAL A 3 -50.82 19.28 -24.17
CA VAL A 3 -50.43 18.20 -23.23
C VAL A 3 -49.41 17.24 -23.84
N LEU A 4 -49.58 16.86 -25.11
CA LEU A 4 -48.65 15.99 -25.84
C LEU A 4 -47.28 16.65 -26.04
N GLY A 5 -47.26 17.95 -26.38
CA GLY A 5 -46.02 18.71 -26.51
C GLY A 5 -45.23 18.79 -25.20
N ILE A 6 -45.92 19.06 -24.09
CA ILE A 6 -45.32 19.10 -22.75
C ILE A 6 -44.76 17.73 -22.35
N SER A 7 -45.48 16.63 -22.61
CA SER A 7 -45.01 15.28 -22.31
C SER A 7 -43.77 14.89 -23.12
N ILE A 8 -43.67 15.30 -24.39
CA ILE A 8 -42.49 15.05 -25.23
C ILE A 8 -41.30 15.83 -24.70
N SER A 9 -41.47 17.11 -24.33
CA SER A 9 -40.39 17.93 -23.75
C SER A 9 -39.83 17.30 -22.47
N PHE A 10 -40.69 16.90 -21.53
CA PHE A 10 -40.26 16.21 -20.30
C PHE A 10 -39.53 14.89 -20.58
N TYR A 11 -39.97 14.13 -21.59
CA TYR A 11 -39.29 12.90 -21.99
C TYR A 11 -37.88 13.17 -22.52
N VAL A 12 -37.72 14.17 -23.40
CA VAL A 12 -36.42 14.57 -23.94
C VAL A 12 -35.49 15.09 -22.85
N GLU A 13 -35.97 15.94 -21.95
CA GLU A 13 -35.20 16.43 -20.80
C GLU A 13 -34.73 15.28 -19.90
N LYS A 14 -35.61 14.30 -19.64
CA LYS A 14 -35.26 13.11 -18.87
C LYS A 14 -34.15 12.29 -19.57
N GLN A 15 -34.24 12.10 -20.88
CA GLN A 15 -33.21 11.37 -21.63
C GLN A 15 -31.86 12.10 -21.60
N ASN A 16 -31.87 13.42 -21.80
CA ASN A 16 -30.66 14.24 -21.73
C ASN A 16 -30.02 14.17 -20.33
N ALA A 17 -30.83 14.20 -19.26
CA ALA A 17 -30.34 14.08 -17.90
C ALA A 17 -29.72 12.70 -17.60
N ILE A 18 -30.28 11.62 -18.16
CA ILE A 18 -29.72 10.27 -18.04
C ILE A 18 -28.40 10.17 -18.79
N ALA A 19 -28.36 10.67 -20.03
CA ALA A 19 -27.13 10.68 -20.84
C ALA A 19 -26.01 11.44 -20.14
N TYR A 20 -26.28 12.64 -19.62
CA TYR A 20 -25.31 13.43 -18.87
C TYR A 20 -24.80 12.71 -17.62
N LYS A 21 -25.68 12.06 -16.85
CA LYS A 21 -25.25 11.27 -15.69
C LYS A 21 -24.39 10.07 -16.08
N ASN A 22 -24.69 9.42 -17.21
CA ASN A 22 -23.85 8.35 -17.72
C ASN A 22 -22.47 8.87 -18.13
N GLU A 23 -22.37 10.03 -18.79
CA GLU A 23 -21.09 10.67 -19.10
C GLU A 23 -20.26 10.93 -17.82
N LEU A 24 -20.89 11.49 -16.79
CA LEU A 24 -20.24 11.73 -15.50
C LEU A 24 -19.76 10.42 -14.84
N LYS A 25 -20.57 9.35 -14.86
CA LYS A 25 -20.16 8.02 -14.37
C LYS A 25 -18.89 7.56 -15.07
N MET A 26 -18.84 7.67 -16.41
CA MET A 26 -17.70 7.22 -17.20
C MET A 26 -16.44 8.02 -16.90
N GLU A 27 -16.57 9.35 -16.77
CA GLU A 27 -15.46 10.22 -16.38
C GLU A 27 -14.92 9.87 -14.98
N SER A 28 -15.81 9.67 -14.01
CA SER A 28 -15.43 9.28 -12.65
C SER A 28 -14.74 7.91 -12.61
N LEU A 29 -15.26 6.91 -13.33
CA LEU A 29 -14.62 5.59 -13.43
C LEU A 29 -13.23 5.66 -14.08
N LEU A 30 -13.05 6.54 -15.07
CA LEU A 30 -11.75 6.74 -15.71
C LEU A 30 -10.74 7.38 -14.74
N LYS A 31 -11.15 8.39 -13.96
CA LYS A 31 -10.32 8.98 -12.91
C LYS A 31 -9.94 7.96 -11.85
N LEU A 32 -10.91 7.17 -11.40
CA LEU A 32 -10.70 6.11 -10.41
C LEU A 32 -9.69 5.08 -10.91
N LYS A 33 -9.82 4.63 -12.16
CA LYS A 33 -8.86 3.73 -12.80
C LYS A 33 -7.43 4.32 -12.79
N ASN A 34 -7.29 5.59 -13.14
CA ASN A 34 -5.97 6.23 -13.17
C ASN A 34 -5.36 6.33 -11.77
N ASN A 35 -6.17 6.61 -10.74
CA ASN A 35 -5.72 6.60 -9.36
C ASN A 35 -5.25 5.20 -8.94
N LEU A 36 -6.04 4.15 -9.21
CA LEU A 36 -5.67 2.76 -8.92
C LEU A 36 -4.37 2.34 -9.61
N LEU A 37 -4.14 2.77 -10.86
CA LEU A 37 -2.88 2.49 -11.56
C LEU A 37 -1.67 3.16 -10.89
N SER A 38 -1.82 4.41 -10.46
CA SER A 38 -0.77 5.11 -9.71
C SER A 38 -0.52 4.48 -8.33
N GLU A 39 -1.57 4.03 -7.66
CA GLU A 39 -1.50 3.34 -6.36
C GLU A 39 -0.76 2.00 -6.50
N LEU A 40 -1.04 1.23 -7.55
CA LEU A 40 -0.38 -0.04 -7.83
C LEU A 40 1.15 0.08 -7.93
N GLU A 41 1.66 1.14 -8.55
CA GLU A 41 3.11 1.39 -8.62
C GLU A 41 3.71 1.55 -7.21
N GLY A 42 3.04 2.34 -6.35
CA GLY A 42 3.44 2.51 -4.95
C GLY A 42 3.36 1.20 -4.16
N PHE A 43 2.30 0.42 -4.35
CA PHE A 43 2.13 -0.86 -3.67
C PHE A 43 3.21 -1.87 -4.06
N HIS A 44 3.61 -1.92 -5.33
CA HIS A 44 4.70 -2.79 -5.75
C HIS A 44 6.01 -2.41 -5.07
N PHE A 45 6.32 -1.11 -4.98
CA PHE A 45 7.48 -0.62 -4.25
C PHE A 45 7.42 -1.01 -2.76
N ASP A 46 6.33 -0.72 -2.07
CA ASP A 46 6.18 -1.05 -0.65
C ASP A 46 6.27 -2.56 -0.41
N TYR A 47 5.65 -3.37 -1.28
CA TYR A 47 5.73 -4.82 -1.21
C TYR A 47 7.18 -5.32 -1.27
N GLU A 48 7.98 -4.80 -2.21
CA GLU A 48 9.39 -5.13 -2.34
C GLU A 48 10.19 -4.73 -1.09
N ILE A 49 9.93 -3.54 -0.54
CA ILE A 49 10.59 -3.05 0.66
C ILE A 49 10.32 -3.98 1.85
N HIS A 50 9.05 -4.28 2.14
CA HIS A 50 8.68 -5.10 3.30
C HIS A 50 9.05 -6.58 3.12
N SER A 51 8.86 -7.15 1.93
CA SER A 51 9.27 -8.54 1.67
C SER A 51 10.79 -8.73 1.79
N THR A 52 11.57 -7.74 1.33
CA THR A 52 13.04 -7.72 1.51
C THR A 52 13.45 -7.60 2.96
N ALA A 53 12.77 -6.74 3.74
CA ALA A 53 13.05 -6.60 5.16
C ALA A 53 12.78 -7.90 5.92
N ASN A 54 11.67 -8.58 5.64
CA ASN A 54 11.39 -9.90 6.21
C ASN A 54 12.52 -10.91 5.88
N LYS A 55 12.93 -10.98 4.62
CA LYS A 55 14.06 -11.84 4.21
C LYS A 55 15.36 -11.51 4.95
N TYR A 56 15.64 -10.23 5.19
CA TYR A 56 16.83 -9.82 5.92
C TYR A 56 16.73 -10.12 7.42
N ALA A 57 15.53 -10.05 8.01
CA ALA A 57 15.30 -10.53 9.36
C ALA A 57 15.61 -12.04 9.49
N ASP A 58 15.20 -12.86 8.52
CA ASP A 58 15.57 -14.28 8.47
C ASP A 58 17.09 -14.47 8.39
N ILE A 59 17.78 -13.71 7.52
CA ILE A 59 19.24 -13.78 7.43
C ILE A 59 19.90 -13.41 8.77
N LEU A 60 19.41 -12.39 9.46
CA LEU A 60 19.91 -11.98 10.77
C LEU A 60 19.68 -13.08 11.81
N TYR A 61 18.51 -13.72 11.80
CA TYR A 61 18.18 -14.81 12.71
C TYR A 61 19.08 -16.04 12.51
N TYR A 62 19.23 -16.50 11.26
CA TYR A 62 19.98 -17.73 10.97
C TYR A 62 21.49 -17.53 10.87
N ARG A 63 21.96 -16.35 10.47
CA ARG A 63 23.38 -16.10 10.12
C ARG A 63 23.98 -14.89 10.83
N GLY A 64 23.24 -14.21 11.70
CA GLY A 64 23.69 -12.97 12.35
C GLY A 64 25.03 -13.11 13.08
N LEU A 65 25.22 -14.19 13.86
CA LEU A 65 26.45 -14.42 14.61
C LEU A 65 27.64 -14.69 13.68
N GLN A 66 27.43 -15.46 12.61
CA GLN A 66 28.44 -15.70 11.58
C GLN A 66 28.85 -14.38 10.93
N LEU A 67 27.89 -13.53 10.56
CA LEU A 67 28.14 -12.23 9.94
C LEU A 67 28.85 -11.28 10.92
N TYR A 68 28.51 -11.32 12.21
CA TYR A 68 29.22 -10.53 13.22
C TYR A 68 30.72 -10.86 13.29
N GLN A 69 31.06 -12.14 13.13
CA GLN A 69 32.44 -12.63 13.17
C GLN A 69 33.20 -12.36 11.88
N THR A 70 32.52 -12.41 10.73
CA THR A 70 33.17 -12.46 9.40
C THR A 70 32.92 -11.24 8.52
N ASN A 71 31.78 -10.55 8.67
CA ASN A 71 31.38 -9.44 7.81
C ASN A 71 30.37 -8.50 8.52
N LYS A 72 30.90 -7.57 9.32
CA LYS A 72 30.14 -6.56 10.07
C LYS A 72 29.44 -5.53 9.17
N ASP A 73 29.91 -5.34 7.94
CA ASP A 73 29.27 -4.44 6.98
C ASP A 73 27.93 -5.02 6.51
N SER A 74 27.91 -6.31 6.11
CA SER A 74 26.66 -7.00 5.77
C SER A 74 25.72 -7.12 6.96
N LEU A 75 26.24 -7.42 8.16
CA LEU A 75 25.43 -7.45 9.37
C LEU A 75 24.72 -6.10 9.61
N GLY A 76 25.48 -5.00 9.55
CA GLY A 76 24.94 -3.66 9.71
C GLY A 76 23.93 -3.30 8.63
N PHE A 77 24.22 -3.65 7.38
CA PHE A 77 23.32 -3.42 6.26
C PHE A 77 21.96 -4.10 6.49
N TYR A 78 21.92 -5.41 6.76
CA TYR A 78 20.67 -6.12 7.01
C TYR A 78 19.93 -5.57 8.23
N LEU A 79 20.64 -5.32 9.34
CA LEU A 79 20.04 -4.80 10.56
C LEU A 79 19.45 -3.40 10.37
N SER A 80 20.16 -2.53 9.64
CA SER A 80 19.69 -1.18 9.32
C SER A 80 18.50 -1.19 8.37
N TYR A 81 18.46 -2.12 7.41
CA TYR A 81 17.35 -2.27 6.48
C TYR A 81 16.07 -2.70 7.20
N VAL A 82 16.14 -3.76 8.02
CA VAL A 82 14.99 -4.22 8.83
C VAL A 82 14.45 -3.09 9.73
N ARG A 83 15.34 -2.27 10.28
CA ARG A 83 14.98 -1.16 11.17
C ARG A 83 14.42 0.07 10.44
N ASN A 84 14.83 0.32 9.19
CA ASN A 84 14.51 1.55 8.46
C ASN A 84 13.49 1.37 7.31
N ALA A 85 13.11 0.13 6.97
CA ALA A 85 12.13 -0.17 5.92
C ALA A 85 10.69 0.15 6.37
N ASN A 86 10.41 1.43 6.62
CA ASN A 86 9.19 1.92 7.26
C ASN A 86 8.23 2.63 6.30
N THR A 87 8.24 2.23 5.03
CA THR A 87 7.22 2.67 4.07
C THR A 87 5.83 2.32 4.56
N VAL A 88 4.87 3.17 4.22
CA VAL A 88 3.46 2.91 4.51
C VAL A 88 2.65 3.10 3.25
N PHE A 89 1.73 2.17 2.99
CA PHE A 89 0.78 2.28 1.92
C PHE A 89 -0.13 3.49 2.21
N VAL A 90 -0.46 4.26 1.16
CA VAL A 90 -1.41 5.38 1.22
C VAL A 90 -2.37 5.21 0.05
N GLU A 91 -3.67 5.24 0.32
CA GLU A 91 -4.73 5.12 -0.67
C GLU A 91 -5.50 6.44 -0.81
N ASN A 92 -6.08 6.67 -1.99
CA ASN A 92 -6.94 7.80 -2.28
C ASN A 92 -8.42 7.36 -2.42
N ASP A 93 -9.27 7.87 -1.52
CA ASP A 93 -10.70 7.60 -1.51
C ASP A 93 -11.59 8.72 -2.06
N GLU A 94 -10.98 9.79 -2.58
CA GLU A 94 -11.69 10.99 -3.05
C GLU A 94 -12.64 10.65 -4.19
N GLU A 95 -12.16 9.95 -5.22
CA GLU A 95 -12.97 9.65 -6.41
C GLU A 95 -14.08 8.65 -6.10
N TYR A 96 -13.83 7.65 -5.25
CA TYR A 96 -14.89 6.75 -4.81
C TYR A 96 -15.94 7.46 -3.96
N SER A 97 -15.52 8.33 -3.05
CA SER A 97 -16.43 9.16 -2.27
C SER A 97 -17.28 10.06 -3.16
N ALA A 98 -16.68 10.66 -4.19
CA ALA A 98 -17.40 11.44 -5.20
C ALA A 98 -18.42 10.58 -5.96
N LEU A 99 -18.03 9.38 -6.41
CA LEU A 99 -18.89 8.41 -7.11
C LEU A 99 -20.10 7.99 -6.26
N VAL A 100 -19.91 7.78 -4.96
CA VAL A 100 -20.98 7.43 -4.01
C VAL A 100 -21.88 8.63 -3.74
N ASN A 101 -21.31 9.78 -3.39
CA ASN A 101 -22.06 10.98 -2.99
C ASN A 101 -22.89 11.58 -4.13
N SER A 102 -22.44 11.41 -5.37
CA SER A 102 -23.16 11.81 -6.58
C SER A 102 -24.25 10.83 -7.02
N GLY A 103 -24.34 9.64 -6.38
CA GLY A 103 -25.23 8.55 -6.77
C GLY A 103 -24.84 7.84 -8.06
N LEU A 104 -23.67 8.17 -8.63
CA LEU A 104 -23.20 7.56 -9.89
C LEU A 104 -22.89 6.07 -9.74
N ILE A 105 -22.56 5.62 -8.54
CA ILE A 105 -22.34 4.19 -8.25
C ILE A 105 -23.57 3.32 -8.57
N GLU A 106 -24.78 3.89 -8.50
CA GLU A 106 -26.03 3.17 -8.81
C GLU A 106 -26.19 2.90 -10.31
N LEU A 107 -25.57 3.74 -11.14
CA LEU A 107 -25.59 3.69 -12.60
C LEU A 107 -24.57 2.69 -13.18
N ILE A 108 -23.71 2.11 -12.33
CA ILE A 108 -22.78 1.06 -12.74
C ILE A 108 -23.57 -0.22 -12.98
N GLU A 109 -23.52 -0.73 -14.21
CA GLU A 109 -24.23 -1.94 -14.61
C GLU A 109 -23.52 -3.20 -14.12
N ASN A 110 -22.18 -3.19 -14.15
CA ASN A 110 -21.35 -4.25 -13.63
C ASN A 110 -21.46 -4.36 -12.09
N ARG A 111 -22.37 -5.23 -11.60
CA ARG A 111 -22.56 -5.45 -10.16
C ARG A 111 -21.34 -6.05 -9.45
N ASN A 112 -20.48 -6.75 -10.18
CA ASN A 112 -19.22 -7.24 -9.63
C ASN A 112 -18.26 -6.08 -9.33
N LEU A 113 -18.18 -5.08 -10.23
CA LEU A 113 -17.43 -3.84 -9.99
C LEU A 113 -17.92 -3.13 -8.73
N VAL A 114 -19.24 -2.96 -8.58
CA VAL A 114 -19.82 -2.32 -7.38
C VAL A 114 -19.41 -3.05 -6.10
N SER A 115 -19.48 -4.38 -6.09
CA SER A 115 -19.09 -5.18 -4.92
C SER A 115 -17.60 -5.07 -4.60
N LEU A 116 -16.74 -5.09 -5.62
CA LEU A 116 -15.29 -4.94 -5.45
C LEU A 116 -14.93 -3.55 -4.90
N LEU A 117 -15.59 -2.49 -5.39
CA LEU A 117 -15.39 -1.13 -4.91
C LEU A 117 -15.74 -1.03 -3.43
N GLN A 118 -16.95 -1.46 -3.05
CA GLN A 118 -17.37 -1.46 -1.64
C GLN A 118 -16.41 -2.26 -0.75
N LYS A 119 -15.90 -3.38 -1.27
CA LYS A 119 -14.94 -4.21 -0.53
C LYS A 119 -13.60 -3.50 -0.32
N LYS A 120 -13.01 -2.86 -1.35
CA LYS A 120 -11.74 -2.10 -1.22
C LYS A 120 -11.83 -1.06 -0.11
N TYR A 121 -12.84 -0.20 -0.18
CA TYR A 121 -13.01 0.88 0.79
C TYR A 121 -13.44 0.41 2.18
N THR A 122 -13.95 -0.82 2.31
CA THR A 122 -14.11 -1.47 3.62
C THR A 122 -12.77 -1.98 4.16
N ASP A 123 -11.97 -2.63 3.31
CA ASP A 123 -10.66 -3.17 3.66
C ASP A 123 -9.65 -2.04 4.00
N GLN A 124 -9.77 -0.85 3.38
CA GLN A 124 -8.91 0.32 3.62
C GLN A 124 -8.80 0.69 5.11
N LYS A 125 -9.93 0.72 5.85
CA LYS A 125 -9.93 1.02 7.30
C LYS A 125 -9.10 0.03 8.10
N TRP A 126 -9.11 -1.24 7.67
CA TRP A 126 -8.27 -2.26 8.30
C TRP A 126 -6.80 -2.02 7.99
N TYR A 127 -6.49 -1.65 6.75
CA TYR A 127 -5.13 -1.34 6.36
C TYR A 127 -4.58 -0.11 7.12
N GLU A 128 -5.34 1.00 7.22
CA GLU A 128 -4.96 2.20 7.97
C GLU A 128 -4.60 1.91 9.43
N LYS A 129 -5.37 1.02 10.08
CA LYS A 129 -5.07 0.59 11.44
C LYS A 129 -3.74 -0.18 11.53
N ASN A 130 -3.42 -1.00 10.52
CA ASN A 130 -2.15 -1.71 10.47
C ASN A 130 -0.97 -0.77 10.18
N ASN A 131 -1.17 0.30 9.38
CA ASN A 131 -0.17 1.36 9.21
C ASN A 131 0.21 1.99 10.54
N GLN A 132 -0.78 2.37 11.34
CA GLN A 132 -0.51 3.00 12.63
C GLN A 132 0.28 2.07 13.55
N LEU A 133 -0.13 0.80 13.66
CA LEU A 133 0.59 -0.19 14.46
C LEU A 133 2.06 -0.36 14.00
N LEU A 134 2.27 -0.38 12.69
CA LEU A 134 3.58 -0.51 12.08
C LEU A 134 4.46 0.72 12.36
N LEU A 135 3.91 1.93 12.21
CA LEU A 135 4.61 3.18 12.51
C LEU A 135 4.96 3.27 14.01
N ASP A 136 4.04 2.90 14.89
CA ASP A 136 4.28 2.88 16.33
C ASP A 136 5.43 1.93 16.68
N LEU A 137 5.48 0.75 16.06
CA LEU A 137 6.59 -0.20 16.23
C LEU A 137 7.93 0.41 15.83
N TYR A 138 8.00 1.09 14.68
CA TYR A 138 9.25 1.65 14.14
C TYR A 138 9.72 2.93 14.85
N LEU A 139 8.80 3.83 15.19
CA LEU A 139 9.14 5.13 15.77
C LEU A 139 9.56 5.00 17.24
N THR A 140 9.06 3.99 17.94
CA THR A 140 9.30 3.81 19.38
C THR A 140 10.51 2.93 19.69
N ASP A 141 10.91 2.02 18.80
CA ASP A 141 11.99 1.09 19.09
C ASP A 141 13.37 1.59 18.65
N LYS A 142 14.15 2.03 19.64
CA LYS A 142 15.54 2.50 19.47
C LYS A 142 16.59 1.51 19.99
N ARG A 143 16.20 0.29 20.38
CA ARG A 143 17.13 -0.69 20.99
C ARG A 143 18.29 -1.07 20.07
N LEU A 144 18.07 -1.01 18.75
CA LEU A 144 19.10 -1.32 17.75
C LEU A 144 20.06 -0.15 17.46
N ASP A 145 19.69 1.08 17.84
CA ASP A 145 20.46 2.30 17.54
C ASP A 145 21.93 2.26 18.00
N PRO A 146 22.26 1.72 19.19
CA PRO A 146 23.64 1.67 19.67
C PRO A 146 24.58 0.81 18.80
N PHE A 147 24.02 -0.11 17.99
CA PHE A 147 24.78 -1.04 17.15
C PHE A 147 25.15 -0.47 15.78
N PHE A 148 24.57 0.67 15.41
CA PHE A 148 24.82 1.31 14.13
C PHE A 148 26.04 2.25 14.18
N GLU A 149 26.86 2.19 13.15
CA GLU A 149 27.93 3.18 12.93
C GLU A 149 27.32 4.50 12.42
N SER A 150 27.79 5.65 12.91
CA SER A 150 27.24 6.96 12.47
C SER A 150 28.04 7.58 11.33
N LYS A 151 29.36 7.33 11.29
CA LYS A 151 30.29 7.95 10.33
C LYS A 151 30.27 7.35 8.92
N ASN A 152 29.67 6.18 8.73
CA ASN A 152 29.68 5.42 7.47
C ASN A 152 28.28 5.22 6.88
N ARG A 153 27.35 6.16 7.16
CA ARG A 153 26.03 6.15 6.54
C ARG A 153 26.14 6.49 5.07
N ARG A 154 25.33 5.84 4.25
CA ARG A 154 25.30 6.08 2.80
C ARG A 154 23.84 5.99 2.31
N ASN A 155 23.57 6.40 1.06
CA ASN A 155 22.24 6.34 0.42
C ASN A 155 22.22 5.42 -0.82
N HIS A 156 21.26 4.49 -0.88
CA HIS A 156 21.31 3.25 -1.67
C HIS A 156 20.09 3.30 -2.57
N LYS A 157 20.27 2.99 -3.85
CA LYS A 157 19.15 2.96 -4.79
C LYS A 157 18.18 1.84 -4.38
N GLY A 158 16.90 2.18 -4.26
CA GLY A 158 15.84 1.23 -3.88
C GLY A 158 15.81 0.86 -2.40
N VAL A 159 16.51 1.60 -1.54
CA VAL A 159 16.45 1.43 -0.08
C VAL A 159 15.85 2.68 0.54
N VAL A 160 14.87 2.49 1.41
CA VAL A 160 14.25 3.59 2.14
C VAL A 160 15.15 3.94 3.32
N GLY A 161 15.69 5.16 3.30
CA GLY A 161 16.58 5.68 4.34
C GLY A 161 18.05 5.30 4.16
N TYR A 162 18.83 5.53 5.23
CA TYR A 162 20.27 5.32 5.24
C TYR A 162 20.62 3.92 5.75
N TRP A 163 21.60 3.26 5.15
CA TRP A 163 22.22 2.08 5.75
C TRP A 163 23.50 2.47 6.47
N THR A 164 23.98 1.55 7.31
CA THR A 164 25.29 1.69 7.95
C THR A 164 25.85 0.34 8.36
N ALA A 165 27.16 0.29 8.56
CA ALA A 165 27.85 -0.89 9.07
C ALA A 165 27.53 -1.13 10.56
N TYR A 166 27.76 -2.36 11.01
CA TYR A 166 27.69 -2.69 12.42
C TYR A 166 28.89 -2.08 13.15
N LYS A 167 28.67 -1.44 14.29
CA LYS A 167 29.72 -0.74 15.03
C LYS A 167 30.83 -1.73 15.43
N PRO A 168 32.10 -1.50 15.05
CA PRO A 168 33.17 -2.49 15.20
C PRO A 168 33.39 -3.00 16.63
N ASN A 169 33.25 -2.09 17.60
CA ASN A 169 33.55 -2.34 19.02
C ASN A 169 32.29 -2.68 19.85
N LYS A 170 31.15 -2.98 19.21
CA LYS A 170 29.94 -3.44 19.91
C LYS A 170 29.92 -4.96 19.98
N ARG A 171 29.39 -5.48 21.10
CA ARG A 171 29.07 -6.90 21.25
C ARG A 171 28.05 -7.33 20.19
N TYR A 172 27.96 -8.62 19.91
CA TYR A 172 26.84 -9.19 19.16
C TYR A 172 25.50 -8.96 19.88
N LEU A 173 24.40 -9.05 19.13
CA LEU A 173 23.05 -8.94 19.65
C LEU A 173 22.76 -10.04 20.68
N ASN A 174 22.05 -9.72 21.75
CA ASN A 174 21.58 -10.68 22.74
C ASN A 174 20.21 -11.25 22.33
N ASP A 175 19.68 -12.19 23.12
CA ASP A 175 18.41 -12.86 22.81
C ASP A 175 17.23 -11.88 22.70
N GLU A 176 17.17 -10.85 23.54
CA GLU A 176 16.12 -9.84 23.46
C GLU A 176 16.18 -9.07 22.13
N GLU A 177 17.38 -8.65 21.72
CA GLU A 177 17.60 -7.91 20.49
C GLU A 177 17.36 -8.77 19.25
N ILE A 178 17.73 -10.05 19.28
CA ILE A 178 17.45 -11.01 18.19
C ILE A 178 15.96 -11.33 18.11
N ASN A 179 15.29 -11.58 19.23
CA ASN A 179 13.84 -11.76 19.25
C ASN A 179 13.13 -10.54 18.67
N ARG A 180 13.62 -9.34 18.97
CA ARG A 180 13.06 -8.13 18.38
C ARG A 180 13.25 -8.05 16.88
N VAL A 181 14.43 -8.41 16.36
CA VAL A 181 14.64 -8.51 14.90
C VAL A 181 13.63 -9.47 14.26
N SER A 182 13.40 -10.63 14.89
CA SER A 182 12.42 -11.61 14.43
C SER A 182 10.98 -11.07 14.47
N GLU A 183 10.57 -10.41 15.56
CA GLU A 183 9.27 -9.76 15.65
C GLU A 183 9.06 -8.71 14.56
N THR A 184 10.06 -7.85 14.33
CA THR A 184 10.01 -6.86 13.24
C THR A 184 9.90 -7.54 11.88
N GLY A 185 10.66 -8.62 11.64
CA GLY A 185 10.54 -9.44 10.44
C GLY A 185 9.13 -9.99 10.21
N LEU A 186 8.50 -10.53 11.25
CA LEU A 186 7.11 -11.01 11.20
C LEU A 186 6.12 -9.87 10.86
N MET A 187 6.34 -8.66 11.40
CA MET A 187 5.50 -7.51 11.06
C MET A 187 5.66 -7.08 9.60
N HIS A 188 6.90 -7.06 9.07
CA HIS A 188 7.10 -6.85 7.63
C HIS A 188 6.44 -7.93 6.78
N SER A 189 6.49 -9.18 7.21
CA SER A 189 5.82 -10.29 6.53
C SER A 189 4.30 -10.08 6.49
N LEU A 190 3.69 -9.80 7.64
CA LEU A 190 2.26 -9.49 7.75
C LEU A 190 1.89 -8.34 6.81
N TYR A 191 2.64 -7.25 6.86
CA TYR A 191 2.37 -6.05 6.09
C TYR A 191 2.52 -6.27 4.57
N SER A 192 3.59 -6.94 4.14
CA SER A 192 3.77 -7.31 2.73
C SER A 192 2.62 -8.18 2.19
N ASN A 193 2.03 -9.03 3.04
CA ASN A 193 0.87 -9.83 2.66
C ASN A 193 -0.41 -8.98 2.52
N LEU A 194 -0.57 -7.90 3.31
CA LEU A 194 -1.68 -6.96 3.14
C LEU A 194 -1.53 -6.19 1.82
N ILE A 195 -0.34 -5.65 1.54
CA ILE A 195 -0.05 -4.95 0.28
C ILE A 195 -0.29 -5.87 -0.92
N LYS A 196 0.15 -7.13 -0.84
CA LYS A 196 -0.10 -8.12 -1.90
C LYS A 196 -1.60 -8.32 -2.17
N ARG A 197 -2.44 -8.28 -1.14
CA ARG A 197 -3.90 -8.38 -1.30
C ARG A 197 -4.46 -7.12 -1.97
N ALA A 198 -3.99 -5.94 -1.57
CA ALA A 198 -4.36 -4.67 -2.21
C ALA A 198 -3.99 -4.66 -3.71
N ILE A 199 -2.78 -5.09 -4.07
CA ILE A 199 -2.35 -5.24 -5.47
C ILE A 199 -3.32 -6.10 -6.28
N ILE A 200 -3.70 -7.26 -5.73
CA ILE A 200 -4.64 -8.19 -6.39
C ILE A 200 -6.02 -7.54 -6.54
N GLN A 201 -6.50 -6.87 -5.48
CA GLN A 201 -7.80 -6.21 -5.46
C GLN A 201 -7.88 -5.08 -6.50
N ASP A 202 -6.86 -4.23 -6.57
CA ASP A 202 -6.81 -3.11 -7.50
C ASP A 202 -6.66 -3.57 -8.95
N SER A 203 -5.86 -4.61 -9.19
CA SER A 203 -5.75 -5.24 -10.51
C SER A 203 -7.11 -5.78 -10.99
N LEU A 204 -7.90 -6.37 -10.08
CA LEU A 204 -9.25 -6.84 -10.40
C LEU A 204 -10.22 -5.68 -10.64
N LEU A 205 -10.15 -4.63 -9.83
CA LEU A 205 -10.96 -3.42 -10.00
C LEU A 205 -10.73 -2.77 -11.36
N ILE A 206 -9.47 -2.54 -11.73
CA ILE A 206 -9.09 -1.97 -13.04
C ILE A 206 -9.69 -2.79 -14.18
N LYS A 207 -9.58 -4.12 -14.11
CA LYS A 207 -10.17 -5.02 -15.11
C LYS A 207 -11.69 -4.89 -15.21
N GLU A 208 -12.39 -4.76 -14.08
CA GLU A 208 -13.85 -4.63 -14.08
C GLU A 208 -14.32 -3.22 -14.49
N ILE A 209 -13.54 -2.18 -14.19
CA ILE A 209 -13.75 -0.83 -14.72
C ILE A 209 -13.61 -0.83 -16.24
N ASP A 210 -12.58 -1.49 -16.79
CA ASP A 210 -12.39 -1.56 -18.24
C ASP A 210 -13.59 -2.20 -18.97
N LYS A 211 -14.23 -3.20 -18.37
CA LYS A 211 -15.46 -3.78 -18.93
C LYS A 211 -16.63 -2.79 -18.90
N GLU A 212 -16.80 -2.07 -17.78
CA GLU A 212 -17.85 -1.06 -17.66
C GLU A 212 -17.64 0.10 -18.62
N LEU A 213 -16.38 0.45 -18.94
CA LEU A 213 -16.05 1.53 -19.87
C LEU A 213 -16.27 1.19 -21.35
N ILE A 214 -16.35 -0.10 -21.69
CA ILE A 214 -16.57 -0.59 -23.07
C ILE A 214 -18.06 -0.80 -23.36
N ASN A 215 -18.88 -0.99 -22.33
CA ASN A 215 -20.34 -1.10 -22.42
C ASN A 215 -20.99 0.27 -22.69
#